data_AF-A0A3A0DE50-F1
#
_entry.id   AF-A0A3A0DE50-F1
#
_cell.length_a   1.000
_cell.length_b   1.000
_cell.length_c   1.000
_cell.angle_alpha   90.00
_cell.angle_beta   90.00
_cell.angle_gamma   90.00
#
_symmetry.space_group_name_H-M   'P 1'
#
loop_
_entity.id
_entity.type
_entity.pdbx_description
1 polymer ?
#
loop_
_entity_poly.entity_id
_entity_poly.type
_entity_poly.pdbx_seq_one_letter_code
_entity_poly.pdbx_strand_id
1 'polypeptide(L)'
;MGLGLYLFAIARDGAPISPVDLDRIGEEFLAAIPDESLREFVSFSRDDERVYVALHPAEENVELWFNDGKLWCSAKTSSCGPGYHAYLVDILRRLADRMRLEWIIDEEQESLDETGYWTNQDFEDMQTEMAWLFRAIAKPCSDDDKSRIMLSMSIGYPSVANMKGFAMTSMGFRSLSWLRDIAASTDPPIHAAAGHFSWWNRGLDELFWKRYALVLCWTELNWNVPQNDKERRRYERVLTCFRRARACDPSVTLPEDEIAEIEQLLTEYAECDETLASDTSRIGFLRHVVRRALPGQWSVAVPGWWHCDWEDDNTTFVCWGDRVTVRVSSFVYNAEPKKSPLEAVGKVPLAEDFLEVIDDRDANPPGWATISLASEEGDGYWKLSGEKGKTNGLAIVTICFDEISDRDRALETWRSLMYTGKD
;
A
#
# COMPACT_ATOMS: atom_id res chain seq x y z
N MET A 1 -11.86 4.48 -15.05
CA MET A 1 -11.63 5.93 -15.00
C MET A 1 -11.85 6.37 -13.57
N GLY A 2 -10.84 6.96 -12.94
CA GLY A 2 -11.00 7.60 -11.64
C GLY A 2 -11.39 9.06 -11.84
N LEU A 3 -12.01 9.67 -10.83
CA LEU A 3 -12.17 11.12 -10.75
C LEU A 3 -10.88 11.73 -10.18
N GLY A 4 -10.53 12.93 -10.64
CA GLY A 4 -9.31 13.63 -10.27
C GLY A 4 -9.29 15.09 -10.72
N LEU A 5 -8.07 15.62 -10.79
CA LEU A 5 -7.74 16.93 -11.33
C LEU A 5 -6.63 16.74 -12.33
N TYR A 6 -6.82 17.25 -13.54
CA TYR A 6 -5.76 17.38 -14.52
C TYR A 6 -5.81 18.79 -15.07
N LEU A 7 -4.99 19.68 -14.51
CA LEU A 7 -5.08 21.12 -14.76
C LEU A 7 -3.73 21.65 -15.25
N PHE A 8 -3.75 22.66 -16.10
CA PHE A 8 -2.57 23.50 -16.31
C PHE A 8 -2.79 24.92 -15.84
N ALA A 9 -1.69 25.58 -15.45
CA ALA A 9 -1.65 26.98 -15.13
C ALA A 9 -0.71 27.75 -16.05
N ILE A 10 -1.05 29.02 -16.29
CA ILE A 10 -0.24 30.02 -16.98
C ILE A 10 0.11 31.16 -16.02
N ALA A 11 1.14 31.95 -16.32
CA ALA A 11 1.41 33.15 -15.53
C ALA A 11 0.32 34.22 -15.76
N ARG A 12 -0.11 34.90 -14.71
CA ARG A 12 -1.16 35.96 -14.79
C ARG A 12 -0.79 37.15 -15.67
N ASP A 13 0.50 37.37 -15.89
CA ASP A 13 1.00 38.42 -16.80
C ASP A 13 1.12 37.94 -18.26
N GLY A 14 0.70 36.69 -18.54
CA GLY A 14 0.77 36.08 -19.86
C GLY A 14 2.20 35.71 -20.30
N ALA A 15 3.20 35.88 -19.44
CA ALA A 15 4.55 35.43 -19.74
C ALA A 15 4.61 33.90 -19.70
N PRO A 16 5.46 33.26 -20.54
CA PRO A 16 5.74 31.84 -20.37
C PRO A 16 6.27 31.62 -18.95
N ILE A 17 5.74 30.61 -18.25
CA ILE A 17 6.34 30.23 -16.99
C ILE A 17 7.69 29.60 -17.34
N SER A 18 8.77 30.34 -17.12
CA SER A 18 10.11 29.77 -17.18
C SER A 18 10.17 28.63 -16.16
N PRO A 19 10.87 27.51 -16.44
CA PRO A 19 11.03 26.43 -15.47
C PRO A 19 11.50 27.05 -14.16
N VAL A 20 10.56 27.17 -13.22
CA VAL A 20 10.88 27.54 -11.87
C VAL A 20 11.65 26.35 -11.32
N ASP A 21 12.62 26.62 -10.45
CA ASP A 21 13.25 25.56 -9.68
C ASP A 21 12.16 24.62 -9.12
N LEU A 22 12.19 23.33 -9.50
CA LEU A 22 11.20 22.35 -9.07
C LEU A 22 11.14 22.30 -7.52
N ASP A 23 12.27 22.56 -6.86
CA ASP A 23 12.34 22.69 -5.41
C ASP A 23 11.45 23.84 -4.91
N ARG A 24 11.47 24.99 -5.61
CA ARG A 24 10.61 26.13 -5.27
C ARG A 24 9.12 25.82 -5.48
N ILE A 25 8.72 25.02 -6.48
CA ILE A 25 7.30 24.61 -6.60
C ILE A 25 6.89 23.79 -5.38
N GLY A 26 7.74 22.84 -4.98
CA GLY A 26 7.51 22.03 -3.77
C GLY A 26 7.31 22.88 -2.53
N GLU A 27 8.23 23.83 -2.30
CA GLU A 27 8.18 24.76 -1.18
C GLU A 27 6.91 25.62 -1.20
N GLU A 28 6.54 26.17 -2.36
CA GLU A 28 5.34 26.99 -2.49
C GLU A 28 4.06 26.19 -2.33
N PHE A 29 4.04 24.92 -2.76
CA PHE A 29 2.93 24.01 -2.52
C PHE A 29 2.76 23.74 -1.02
N LEU A 30 3.84 23.40 -0.31
CA LEU A 30 3.82 23.20 1.14
C LEU A 30 3.35 24.46 1.88
N ALA A 31 3.82 25.62 1.45
CA ALA A 31 3.40 26.91 2.00
C ALA A 31 1.94 27.28 1.65
N ALA A 32 1.37 26.71 0.59
CA ALA A 32 -0.03 26.86 0.20
C ALA A 32 -0.98 26.02 1.06
N ILE A 33 -0.49 24.98 1.75
CA ILE A 33 -1.32 24.18 2.67
C ILE A 33 -1.79 25.08 3.83
N PRO A 34 -3.10 25.29 4.01
CA PRO A 34 -3.61 26.23 5.03
C PRO A 34 -3.31 25.78 6.46
N ASP A 35 -3.45 24.49 6.73
CA ASP A 35 -3.37 23.93 8.06
C ASP A 35 -1.97 23.40 8.35
N GLU A 36 -1.29 24.02 9.33
CA GLU A 36 0.06 23.64 9.75
C GLU A 36 0.13 22.22 10.30
N SER A 37 -0.94 21.76 10.95
CA SER A 37 -0.98 20.42 11.54
C SER A 37 -1.00 19.32 10.48
N LEU A 38 -1.56 19.60 9.29
CA LEU A 38 -1.48 18.68 8.15
C LEU A 38 -0.10 18.70 7.49
N ARG A 39 0.61 19.85 7.47
CA ARG A 39 1.93 19.96 6.81
C ARG A 39 2.95 18.97 7.35
N GLU A 40 2.89 18.64 8.64
CA GLU A 40 3.75 17.63 9.29
C GLU A 40 3.62 16.22 8.67
N PHE A 41 2.53 15.98 7.92
CA PHE A 41 2.20 14.68 7.35
C PHE A 41 2.45 14.61 5.85
N VAL A 42 2.74 15.75 5.23
CA VAL A 42 2.97 15.87 3.79
C VAL A 42 4.45 15.66 3.51
N SER A 43 4.75 14.77 2.57
CA SER A 43 6.11 14.60 2.05
C SER A 43 6.20 15.06 0.61
N PHE A 44 7.38 15.56 0.26
CA PHE A 44 7.73 16.03 -1.06
C PHE A 44 8.95 15.26 -1.58
N SER A 45 8.94 14.95 -2.87
CA SER A 45 10.08 14.43 -3.62
C SER A 45 10.03 14.93 -5.05
N ARG A 46 11.14 14.86 -5.77
CA ARG A 46 11.18 15.19 -7.20
C ARG A 46 12.13 14.27 -7.96
N ASP A 47 11.91 14.21 -9.26
CA ASP A 47 12.92 13.80 -10.24
C ASP A 47 13.40 15.02 -11.06
N ASP A 48 13.95 14.78 -12.24
CA ASP A 48 14.45 15.85 -13.12
C ASP A 48 13.32 16.62 -13.83
N GLU A 49 12.11 16.07 -13.89
CA GLU A 49 10.99 16.61 -14.67
C GLU A 49 9.78 16.99 -13.80
N ARG A 50 9.58 16.31 -12.67
CA ARG A 50 8.35 16.37 -11.88
C ARG A 50 8.60 16.53 -10.39
N VAL A 51 7.66 17.21 -9.76
CA VAL A 51 7.45 17.27 -8.33
C VAL A 51 6.32 16.30 -7.95
N TYR A 52 6.54 15.53 -6.89
CA TYR A 52 5.56 14.63 -6.30
C TYR A 52 5.25 15.06 -4.87
N VAL A 53 3.99 15.29 -4.57
CA VAL A 53 3.53 15.65 -3.22
C VAL A 53 2.59 14.57 -2.69
N ALA A 54 3.01 13.88 -1.62
CA ALA A 54 2.19 12.91 -0.92
C ALA A 54 1.36 13.61 0.16
N LEU A 55 0.13 13.99 -0.18
CA LEU A 55 -0.77 14.75 0.71
C LEU A 55 -1.56 13.84 1.67
N HIS A 56 -1.94 12.63 1.22
CA HIS A 56 -2.74 11.70 2.01
C HIS A 56 -2.31 10.24 1.73
N PRO A 57 -2.19 9.36 2.75
CA PRO A 57 -1.68 7.99 2.57
C PRO A 57 -2.60 7.08 1.75
N ALA A 58 -3.89 7.41 1.66
CA ALA A 58 -4.86 6.67 0.86
C ALA A 58 -4.89 7.08 -0.62
N GLU A 59 -4.03 7.99 -1.08
CA GLU A 59 -4.05 8.49 -2.45
C GLU A 59 -2.65 8.52 -3.07
N GLU A 60 -2.61 8.51 -4.40
CA GLU A 60 -1.40 8.74 -5.18
C GLU A 60 -0.88 10.18 -5.01
N ASN A 61 0.39 10.39 -5.35
CA ASN A 61 1.00 11.71 -5.25
C ASN A 61 0.30 12.71 -6.18
N VAL A 62 0.21 13.96 -5.74
CA VAL A 62 -0.04 15.08 -6.64
C VAL A 62 1.23 15.32 -7.45
N GLU A 63 1.12 15.27 -8.76
CA GLU A 63 2.24 15.46 -9.69
C GLU A 63 2.18 16.86 -10.30
N LEU A 64 3.30 17.57 -10.26
CA LEU A 64 3.46 18.90 -10.84
C LEU A 64 4.66 18.92 -11.78
N TRP A 65 4.49 19.40 -13.02
CA TRP A 65 5.58 19.46 -14.00
C TRP A 65 5.41 20.60 -14.99
N PHE A 66 6.51 21.02 -15.62
CA PHE A 66 6.47 22.03 -16.68
C PHE A 66 6.39 21.37 -18.05
N ASN A 67 5.50 21.90 -18.90
CA ASN A 67 5.50 21.57 -20.32
C ASN A 67 4.96 22.76 -21.13
N ASP A 68 5.63 23.10 -22.23
CA ASP A 68 5.24 24.18 -23.15
C ASP A 68 4.92 25.52 -22.48
N GLY A 69 5.73 25.91 -21.48
CA GLY A 69 5.56 27.17 -20.74
C GLY A 69 4.40 27.21 -19.76
N LYS A 70 3.80 26.04 -19.47
CA LYS A 70 2.69 25.84 -18.52
C LYS A 70 3.13 24.96 -17.36
N LEU A 71 2.54 25.20 -16.19
CA LEU A 71 2.66 24.30 -15.03
C LEU A 71 1.47 23.35 -15.04
N TRP A 72 1.71 22.07 -15.25
CA TRP A 72 0.69 21.04 -15.17
C TRP A 72 0.59 20.47 -13.76
N CYS A 73 -0.62 20.05 -13.40
CA CYS A 73 -0.97 19.35 -12.17
C CYS A 73 -1.82 18.14 -12.52
N SER A 74 -1.43 16.97 -12.04
CA SER A 74 -2.23 15.74 -12.11
C SER A 74 -2.43 15.19 -10.71
N ALA A 75 -3.66 14.90 -10.35
CA ALA A 75 -3.98 14.26 -9.09
C ALA A 75 -5.22 13.39 -9.22
N LYS A 76 -5.08 12.11 -8.85
CA LYS A 76 -6.24 11.26 -8.58
C LYS A 76 -6.82 11.65 -7.23
N THR A 77 -8.15 11.76 -7.13
CA THR A 77 -8.83 12.09 -5.87
C THR A 77 -9.87 11.04 -5.47
N SER A 78 -10.03 10.01 -6.30
CA SER A 78 -11.09 9.00 -6.24
C SER A 78 -10.82 7.85 -5.27
N SER A 79 -9.69 7.83 -4.58
CA SER A 79 -9.39 6.85 -3.52
C SER A 79 -9.62 7.46 -2.13
N CYS A 80 -9.37 8.77 -1.99
CA CYS A 80 -9.47 9.49 -0.73
C CYS A 80 -10.88 10.05 -0.47
N GLY A 81 -11.51 10.65 -1.49
CA GLY A 81 -12.89 11.13 -1.41
C GLY A 81 -13.06 12.64 -1.62
N PRO A 82 -14.30 13.15 -1.46
CA PRO A 82 -14.67 14.51 -1.85
C PRO A 82 -14.03 15.59 -0.98
N GLY A 83 -13.80 15.31 0.31
CA GLY A 83 -13.11 16.23 1.21
C GLY A 83 -11.66 16.50 0.77
N TYR A 84 -10.96 15.45 0.33
CA TYR A 84 -9.60 15.57 -0.22
C TYR A 84 -9.59 16.40 -1.51
N HIS A 85 -10.51 16.12 -2.42
CA HIS A 85 -10.63 16.85 -3.68
C HIS A 85 -10.84 18.35 -3.43
N ALA A 86 -11.82 18.72 -2.61
CA ALA A 86 -12.08 20.12 -2.26
C ALA A 86 -10.86 20.79 -1.62
N TYR A 87 -10.17 20.09 -0.72
CA TYR A 87 -8.99 20.61 -0.05
C TYR A 87 -7.82 20.83 -1.03
N LEU A 88 -7.62 19.92 -1.99
CA LEU A 88 -6.60 20.07 -3.03
C LEU A 88 -6.91 21.27 -3.94
N VAL A 89 -8.18 21.46 -4.34
CA VAL A 89 -8.60 22.65 -5.10
C VAL A 89 -8.26 23.94 -4.34
N ASP A 90 -8.51 23.98 -3.02
CA ASP A 90 -8.15 25.13 -2.18
C ASP A 90 -6.63 25.37 -2.10
N ILE A 91 -5.81 24.30 -2.04
CA ILE A 91 -4.35 24.39 -2.11
C ILE A 91 -3.90 24.96 -3.46
N LEU A 92 -4.41 24.43 -4.57
CA LEU A 92 -4.02 24.86 -5.91
C LEU A 92 -4.37 26.34 -6.16
N ARG A 93 -5.52 26.81 -5.67
CA ARG A 93 -5.89 28.23 -5.72
C ARG A 93 -4.91 29.11 -4.93
N ARG A 94 -4.52 28.67 -3.73
CA ARG A 94 -3.50 29.38 -2.92
C ARG A 94 -2.14 29.37 -3.60
N LEU A 95 -1.73 28.25 -4.19
CA LEU A 95 -0.50 28.14 -4.97
C LEU A 95 -0.51 29.14 -6.14
N ALA A 96 -1.64 29.26 -6.84
CA ALA A 96 -1.81 30.24 -7.90
C ALA A 96 -1.65 31.68 -7.40
N ASP A 97 -2.16 32.04 -6.23
CA ASP A 97 -1.92 33.38 -5.66
C ASP A 97 -0.45 33.61 -5.30
N ARG A 98 0.21 32.61 -4.70
CA ARG A 98 1.62 32.69 -4.28
C ARG A 98 2.58 32.81 -5.45
N MET A 99 2.31 32.06 -6.52
CA MET A 99 3.16 31.99 -7.71
C MET A 99 2.68 32.90 -8.85
N ARG A 100 1.61 33.67 -8.64
CA ARG A 100 0.96 34.53 -9.64
C ARG A 100 0.54 33.77 -10.90
N LEU A 101 -0.08 32.62 -10.70
CA LEU A 101 -0.59 31.75 -11.74
C LEU A 101 -2.10 31.91 -11.92
N GLU A 102 -2.59 31.44 -13.06
CA GLU A 102 -4.00 31.26 -13.37
C GLU A 102 -4.19 29.83 -13.87
N TRP A 103 -4.94 29.01 -13.12
CA TRP A 103 -5.33 27.67 -13.53
C TRP A 103 -6.44 27.75 -14.58
N ILE A 104 -6.29 27.01 -15.67
CA ILE A 104 -7.19 27.05 -16.81
C ILE A 104 -7.97 25.73 -16.88
N ILE A 105 -9.29 25.84 -17.02
CA ILE A 105 -10.15 24.71 -17.42
C ILE A 105 -10.37 24.85 -18.93
N ASP A 106 -9.91 23.85 -19.67
CA ASP A 106 -9.98 23.78 -21.13
C ASP A 106 -10.07 22.33 -21.56
N GLU A 107 -11.29 21.87 -21.86
CA GLU A 107 -11.57 20.50 -22.29
C GLU A 107 -10.84 20.13 -23.60
N GLU A 108 -10.59 21.09 -24.50
CA GLU A 108 -9.89 20.83 -25.76
C GLU A 108 -8.42 20.47 -25.53
N GLN A 109 -7.85 20.98 -24.44
CA GLN A 109 -6.48 20.70 -24.01
C GLN A 109 -6.43 19.67 -22.86
N GLU A 110 -7.52 18.93 -22.66
CA GLU A 110 -7.68 17.93 -21.61
C GLU A 110 -7.49 18.48 -20.19
N SER A 111 -7.53 19.81 -20.01
CA SER A 111 -7.40 20.47 -18.71
C SER A 111 -8.76 20.54 -18.03
N LEU A 112 -9.05 19.60 -17.13
CA LEU A 112 -10.36 19.45 -16.52
C LEU A 112 -10.31 18.97 -15.06
N ASP A 113 -11.42 19.22 -14.39
CA ASP A 113 -11.79 18.58 -13.14
C ASP A 113 -13.00 17.68 -13.44
N GLU A 114 -12.83 16.36 -13.34
CA GLU A 114 -13.91 15.43 -13.70
C GLU A 114 -15.13 15.54 -12.77
N THR A 115 -15.00 16.17 -11.61
CA THR A 115 -16.10 16.37 -10.66
C THR A 115 -16.89 17.66 -10.91
N GLY A 116 -16.31 18.60 -11.68
CA GLY A 116 -16.86 19.95 -11.87
C GLY A 116 -16.73 20.89 -10.66
N TYR A 117 -16.17 20.42 -9.53
CA TYR A 117 -16.06 21.16 -8.28
C TYR A 117 -15.26 22.46 -8.40
N TRP A 118 -14.23 22.48 -9.24
CA TRP A 118 -13.40 23.64 -9.54
C TRP A 118 -14.26 24.84 -9.97
N THR A 119 -15.30 24.59 -10.77
CA THR A 119 -16.16 25.61 -11.35
C THR A 119 -17.39 25.89 -10.50
N ASN A 120 -18.13 24.84 -10.12
CA ASN A 120 -19.43 25.01 -9.44
C ASN A 120 -19.29 25.25 -7.92
N GLN A 121 -18.18 24.79 -7.32
CA GLN A 121 -17.95 24.76 -5.86
C GLN A 121 -19.07 24.08 -5.06
N ASP A 122 -19.84 23.19 -5.70
CA ASP A 122 -20.93 22.45 -5.08
C ASP A 122 -20.41 21.15 -4.46
N PHE A 123 -20.26 21.16 -3.14
CA PHE A 123 -19.69 20.04 -2.41
C PHE A 123 -20.65 18.85 -2.29
N GLU A 124 -21.96 19.10 -2.24
CA GLU A 124 -22.97 18.04 -2.12
C GLU A 124 -23.14 17.30 -3.45
N ASP A 125 -23.07 18.03 -4.56
CA ASP A 125 -23.04 17.46 -5.90
C ASP A 125 -21.80 16.57 -6.10
N MET A 126 -20.61 17.05 -5.71
CA MET A 126 -19.39 16.24 -5.75
C MET A 126 -19.48 14.98 -4.87
N GLN A 127 -20.08 15.06 -3.68
CA GLN A 127 -20.33 13.88 -2.85
C GLN A 127 -21.23 12.86 -3.57
N THR A 128 -22.23 13.34 -4.29
CA THR A 128 -23.14 12.51 -5.10
C THR A 128 -22.40 11.82 -6.24
N GLU A 129 -21.59 12.57 -7.00
CA GLU A 129 -20.78 12.02 -8.09
C GLU A 129 -19.77 10.98 -7.59
N MET A 130 -19.10 11.22 -6.47
CA MET A 130 -18.18 10.23 -5.89
C MET A 130 -18.89 8.99 -5.35
N ALA A 131 -20.13 9.11 -4.88
CA ALA A 131 -20.94 7.95 -4.51
C ALA A 131 -21.35 7.14 -5.75
N TRP A 132 -21.66 7.79 -6.87
CA TRP A 132 -21.89 7.10 -8.14
C TRP A 132 -20.64 6.39 -8.66
N LEU A 133 -19.49 7.05 -8.59
CA LEU A 133 -18.21 6.41 -8.89
C LEU A 133 -18.01 5.17 -8.04
N PHE A 134 -18.23 5.27 -6.73
CA PHE A 134 -18.05 4.14 -5.83
C PHE A 134 -18.95 2.96 -6.19
N ARG A 135 -20.21 3.22 -6.57
CA ARG A 135 -21.10 2.20 -7.13
C ARG A 135 -20.54 1.56 -8.40
N ALA A 136 -20.03 2.37 -9.32
CA ALA A 136 -19.47 1.90 -10.58
C ALA A 136 -18.24 1.00 -10.35
N ILE A 137 -17.43 1.30 -9.32
CA ILE A 137 -16.29 0.47 -8.88
C ILE A 137 -16.75 -0.81 -8.20
N ALA A 138 -17.79 -0.77 -7.37
CA ALA A 138 -18.30 -1.93 -6.65
C ALA A 138 -18.87 -3.01 -7.59
N LYS A 139 -19.50 -2.60 -8.71
CA LYS A 139 -20.18 -3.49 -9.66
C LYS A 139 -19.29 -4.60 -10.27
N PRO A 140 -18.13 -4.31 -10.88
CA PRO A 140 -17.25 -5.37 -11.38
C PRO A 140 -16.69 -6.25 -10.26
N CYS A 141 -16.63 -5.75 -9.02
CA CYS A 141 -16.13 -6.48 -7.86
C CYS A 141 -17.19 -7.35 -7.18
N SER A 142 -18.49 -7.07 -7.39
CA SER A 142 -19.58 -7.84 -6.78
C SER A 142 -19.77 -9.22 -7.40
N ASP A 143 -19.39 -9.34 -8.67
CA ASP A 143 -19.54 -10.53 -9.52
C ASP A 143 -18.25 -11.35 -9.59
N ASP A 144 -17.18 -10.89 -8.94
CA ASP A 144 -15.87 -11.54 -8.99
C ASP A 144 -15.79 -12.64 -7.93
N ASP A 145 -15.84 -13.91 -8.37
CA ASP A 145 -15.53 -15.08 -7.53
C ASP A 145 -14.02 -15.17 -7.20
N LYS A 146 -13.20 -14.21 -7.65
CA LYS A 146 -11.78 -14.14 -7.30
C LYS A 146 -11.59 -13.94 -5.80
N SER A 147 -10.56 -14.60 -5.29
CA SER A 147 -10.20 -14.63 -3.88
C SER A 147 -9.58 -13.34 -3.34
N ARG A 148 -9.34 -12.32 -4.17
CA ARG A 148 -8.56 -11.12 -3.78
C ARG A 148 -9.07 -9.86 -4.46
N ILE A 149 -9.93 -9.12 -3.76
CA ILE A 149 -10.42 -7.81 -4.20
C ILE A 149 -9.75 -6.74 -3.34
N MET A 150 -9.13 -5.76 -3.98
CA MET A 150 -8.48 -4.62 -3.33
C MET A 150 -9.03 -3.35 -3.97
N LEU A 151 -9.71 -2.50 -3.18
CA LEU A 151 -10.36 -1.29 -3.64
C LEU A 151 -9.63 -0.07 -3.08
N SER A 152 -9.26 0.86 -3.94
CA SER A 152 -8.58 2.10 -3.52
C SER A 152 -7.30 1.82 -2.69
N MET A 153 -6.58 0.75 -3.05
CA MET A 153 -5.32 0.34 -2.44
C MET A 153 -4.17 0.62 -3.40
N SER A 154 -2.99 0.93 -2.86
CA SER A 154 -1.78 1.14 -3.66
C SER A 154 -1.43 -0.10 -4.48
N ILE A 155 -0.97 0.12 -5.72
CA ILE A 155 -0.48 -0.95 -6.57
C ILE A 155 0.69 -1.65 -5.86
N GLY A 156 0.66 -2.99 -5.84
CA GLY A 156 1.70 -3.80 -5.18
C GLY A 156 1.54 -3.92 -3.66
N TYR A 157 0.52 -3.33 -3.05
CA TYR A 157 0.22 -3.57 -1.63
C TYR A 157 -0.01 -5.07 -1.39
N PRO A 158 0.54 -5.66 -0.31
CA PRO A 158 0.41 -7.08 -0.06
C PRO A 158 -1.04 -7.48 0.25
N SER A 159 -1.52 -8.53 -0.41
CA SER A 159 -2.84 -9.11 -0.10
C SER A 159 -2.77 -10.03 1.11
N VAL A 160 -3.84 -10.17 1.89
CA VAL A 160 -3.89 -11.17 2.98
C VAL A 160 -4.03 -12.57 2.39
N ALA A 161 -3.10 -13.47 2.70
CA ALA A 161 -2.90 -14.71 1.95
C ALA A 161 -4.06 -15.72 2.09
N ASN A 162 -4.67 -15.78 3.29
CA ASN A 162 -5.64 -16.81 3.67
C ASN A 162 -7.07 -16.28 3.82
N MET A 163 -7.34 -15.05 3.38
CA MET A 163 -8.66 -14.44 3.52
C MET A 163 -9.50 -14.60 2.25
N LYS A 164 -10.74 -15.04 2.42
CA LYS A 164 -11.73 -15.17 1.34
C LYS A 164 -13.04 -14.50 1.76
N GLY A 165 -13.83 -14.04 0.79
CA GLY A 165 -15.15 -13.46 1.07
C GLY A 165 -15.14 -12.00 1.54
N PHE A 166 -13.99 -11.33 1.43
CA PHE A 166 -13.81 -9.92 1.76
C PHE A 166 -13.05 -9.19 0.66
N ALA A 167 -13.33 -7.90 0.53
CA ALA A 167 -12.50 -6.93 -0.16
C ALA A 167 -11.67 -6.15 0.86
N MET A 168 -10.42 -5.84 0.51
CA MET A 168 -9.56 -4.93 1.26
C MET A 168 -9.76 -3.50 0.75
N THR A 169 -9.91 -2.56 1.67
CA THR A 169 -9.96 -1.12 1.39
C THR A 169 -8.97 -0.38 2.29
N SER A 170 -8.62 0.86 1.98
CA SER A 170 -7.79 1.69 2.88
C SER A 170 -8.44 1.92 4.26
N MET A 171 -9.76 1.65 4.39
CA MET A 171 -10.55 1.73 5.62
C MET A 171 -10.90 0.34 6.19
N GLY A 172 -10.16 -0.70 5.81
CA GLY A 172 -10.27 -2.06 6.35
C GLY A 172 -11.04 -3.05 5.47
N PHE A 173 -11.36 -4.22 6.03
CA PHE A 173 -12.11 -5.26 5.34
C PHE A 173 -13.57 -4.86 5.09
N ARG A 174 -14.11 -5.29 3.95
CA ARG A 174 -15.52 -5.15 3.58
C ARG A 174 -16.04 -6.48 3.05
N SER A 175 -17.23 -6.88 3.47
CA SER A 175 -17.80 -8.14 2.98
C SER A 175 -18.19 -8.02 1.50
N LEU A 176 -18.16 -9.14 0.77
CA LEU A 176 -18.65 -9.15 -0.62
C LEU A 176 -20.15 -8.85 -0.71
N SER A 177 -20.93 -9.15 0.35
CA SER A 177 -22.35 -8.76 0.39
C SER A 177 -22.53 -7.26 0.40
N TRP A 178 -21.71 -6.53 1.15
CA TRP A 178 -21.74 -5.07 1.17
C TRP A 178 -21.47 -4.47 -0.22
N LEU A 179 -20.51 -5.03 -0.98
CA LEU A 179 -20.28 -4.61 -2.37
C LEU A 179 -21.46 -4.91 -3.30
N ARG A 180 -22.11 -6.07 -3.13
CA ARG A 180 -23.31 -6.43 -3.90
C ARG A 180 -24.46 -5.47 -3.61
N ASP A 181 -24.67 -5.10 -2.34
CA ASP A 181 -25.72 -4.16 -1.95
C ASP A 181 -25.49 -2.78 -2.58
N ILE A 182 -24.23 -2.29 -2.57
CA ILE A 182 -23.86 -1.04 -3.25
C ILE A 182 -24.11 -1.13 -4.75
N ALA A 183 -23.64 -2.20 -5.40
CA ALA A 183 -23.79 -2.41 -6.84
C ALA A 183 -25.27 -2.47 -7.28
N ALA A 184 -26.12 -3.02 -6.43
CA ALA A 184 -27.56 -3.14 -6.66
C ALA A 184 -28.34 -1.85 -6.39
N SER A 185 -27.75 -0.85 -5.72
CA SER A 185 -28.43 0.41 -5.39
C SER A 185 -28.96 1.12 -6.64
N THR A 186 -30.18 1.67 -6.55
CA THR A 186 -30.80 2.52 -7.59
C THR A 186 -30.55 4.01 -7.36
N ASP A 187 -30.25 4.39 -6.13
CA ASP A 187 -29.93 5.76 -5.70
C ASP A 187 -28.42 5.88 -5.41
N PRO A 188 -27.86 7.11 -5.36
CA PRO A 188 -26.45 7.30 -5.00
C PRO A 188 -26.19 6.72 -3.60
N PRO A 189 -25.23 5.80 -3.43
CA PRO A 189 -25.02 5.10 -2.15
C PRO A 189 -24.22 5.95 -1.15
N ILE A 190 -24.71 7.16 -0.84
CA ILE A 190 -24.04 8.19 -0.04
C ILE A 190 -23.49 7.63 1.29
N HIS A 191 -24.30 6.91 2.07
CA HIS A 191 -23.86 6.37 3.35
C HIS A 191 -22.76 5.33 3.22
N ALA A 192 -22.82 4.47 2.20
CA ALA A 192 -21.79 3.46 1.97
C ALA A 192 -20.49 4.10 1.48
N ALA A 193 -20.58 5.07 0.56
CA ALA A 193 -19.44 5.87 0.10
C ALA A 193 -18.79 6.64 1.26
N ALA A 194 -19.60 7.28 2.11
CA ALA A 194 -19.13 7.95 3.31
C ALA A 194 -18.43 7.00 4.30
N GLY A 195 -18.72 5.70 4.29
CA GLY A 195 -18.01 4.68 5.09
C GLY A 195 -16.78 4.07 4.39
N HIS A 196 -16.59 4.34 3.09
CA HIS A 196 -15.46 3.88 2.28
C HIS A 196 -14.34 4.92 2.21
N PHE A 197 -14.70 6.17 1.90
CA PHE A 197 -13.73 7.24 1.72
C PHE A 197 -13.12 7.72 3.04
N SER A 198 -11.81 7.87 3.06
CA SER A 198 -11.07 8.35 4.23
C SER A 198 -11.31 9.84 4.49
N TRP A 199 -11.60 10.62 3.46
CA TRP A 199 -11.89 12.05 3.56
C TRP A 199 -13.21 12.42 2.88
N TRP A 200 -14.31 12.27 3.62
CA TRP A 200 -15.66 12.52 3.12
C TRP A 200 -16.16 13.95 3.36
N ASN A 201 -15.87 14.51 4.53
CA ASN A 201 -16.34 15.84 4.92
C ASN A 201 -15.41 16.94 4.41
N ARG A 202 -15.96 18.15 4.25
CA ARG A 202 -15.14 19.32 3.93
C ARG A 202 -14.35 19.76 5.18
N GLY A 203 -13.04 19.91 5.02
CA GLY A 203 -12.15 20.37 6.09
C GLY A 203 -11.50 19.25 6.90
N LEU A 204 -10.82 19.64 7.98
CA LEU A 204 -9.99 18.78 8.84
C LEU A 204 -10.66 18.56 10.20
N ASP A 205 -11.85 17.96 10.18
CA ASP A 205 -12.66 17.67 11.36
C ASP A 205 -12.19 16.43 12.13
N GLU A 206 -12.93 16.04 13.18
CA GLU A 206 -12.64 14.85 13.98
C GLU A 206 -12.63 13.56 13.13
N LEU A 207 -13.52 13.47 12.14
CA LEU A 207 -13.61 12.31 11.26
C LEU A 207 -12.44 12.24 10.30
N PHE A 208 -11.98 13.38 9.76
CA PHE A 208 -10.75 13.44 8.97
C PHE A 208 -9.57 12.86 9.76
N TRP A 209 -9.30 13.39 10.95
CA TRP A 209 -8.15 12.95 11.75
C TRP A 209 -8.26 11.49 12.17
N LYS A 210 -9.45 11.04 12.58
CA LYS A 210 -9.72 9.63 12.91
C LYS A 210 -9.45 8.73 11.70
N ARG A 211 -9.96 9.08 10.52
CA ARG A 211 -9.85 8.23 9.33
C ARG A 211 -8.45 8.25 8.73
N TYR A 212 -7.76 9.39 8.79
CA TYR A 212 -6.34 9.47 8.44
C TYR A 212 -5.52 8.48 9.28
N ALA A 213 -5.76 8.47 10.61
CA ALA A 213 -5.12 7.52 11.51
C ALA A 213 -5.47 6.06 11.16
N LEU A 214 -6.74 5.78 10.89
CA LEU A 214 -7.19 4.44 10.52
C LEU A 214 -6.57 3.93 9.23
N VAL A 215 -6.39 4.79 8.22
CA VAL A 215 -5.68 4.40 6.98
C VAL A 215 -4.27 3.93 7.33
N LEU A 216 -3.52 4.74 8.09
CA LEU A 216 -2.18 4.36 8.53
C LEU A 216 -2.16 3.06 9.33
N CYS A 217 -3.11 2.86 10.25
CA CYS A 217 -3.23 1.61 11.01
C CYS A 217 -3.48 0.39 10.10
N TRP A 218 -4.33 0.54 9.08
CA TRP A 218 -4.65 -0.53 8.15
C TRP A 218 -3.49 -0.85 7.20
N THR A 219 -2.76 0.16 6.73
CA THR A 219 -1.83 0.02 5.60
C THR A 219 -0.36 0.17 5.93
N GLU A 220 0.02 0.88 7.00
CA GLU A 220 1.41 1.26 7.27
C GLU A 220 2.00 0.65 8.55
N LEU A 221 1.16 0.25 9.51
CA LEU A 221 1.63 -0.33 10.76
C LEU A 221 1.80 -1.84 10.62
N ASN A 222 3.00 -2.34 10.94
CA ASN A 222 3.29 -3.78 11.01
C ASN A 222 2.70 -4.42 12.27
N TRP A 223 2.33 -3.64 13.29
CA TRP A 223 1.87 -4.13 14.60
C TRP A 223 2.93 -4.97 15.32
N ASN A 224 4.16 -4.48 15.22
CA ASN A 224 5.34 -4.98 15.91
C ASN A 224 6.20 -3.80 16.41
N VAL A 225 7.15 -4.07 17.31
CA VAL A 225 8.04 -3.06 17.87
C VAL A 225 8.79 -2.34 16.74
N PRO A 226 8.75 -1.00 16.67
CA PRO A 226 9.46 -0.27 15.62
C PRO A 226 10.98 -0.49 15.70
N GLN A 227 11.60 -0.91 14.59
CA GLN A 227 13.04 -1.20 14.54
C GLN A 227 13.93 0.03 14.37
N ASN A 228 13.36 1.13 13.88
CA ASN A 228 14.10 2.35 13.60
C ASN A 228 13.22 3.60 13.75
N ASP A 229 13.84 4.76 13.73
CA ASP A 229 13.13 6.04 13.91
C ASP A 229 12.08 6.30 12.83
N LYS A 230 12.27 5.78 11.61
CA LYS A 230 11.28 5.94 10.53
C LYS A 230 10.02 5.17 10.84
N GLU A 231 10.15 3.93 11.31
CA GLU A 231 9.01 3.14 11.77
C GLU A 231 8.37 3.77 13.00
N ARG A 232 9.16 4.17 14.02
CA ARG A 232 8.66 4.83 15.23
C ARG A 232 7.79 6.05 14.90
N ARG A 233 8.25 6.89 13.96
CA ARG A 233 7.49 8.06 13.48
C ARG A 233 6.13 7.69 12.88
N ARG A 234 5.95 6.51 12.27
CA ARG A 234 4.64 6.07 11.75
C ARG A 234 3.64 5.85 12.90
N TYR A 235 4.06 5.18 13.97
CA TYR A 235 3.24 4.96 15.16
C TYR A 235 2.90 6.28 15.86
N GLU A 236 3.88 7.17 16.04
CA GLU A 236 3.67 8.49 16.65
C GLU A 236 2.71 9.37 15.82
N ARG A 237 2.79 9.30 14.49
CA ARG A 237 1.85 9.98 13.58
C ARG A 237 0.42 9.52 13.79
N VAL A 238 0.19 8.21 13.91
CA VAL A 238 -1.13 7.64 14.20
C VAL A 238 -1.69 8.19 15.52
N LEU A 239 -0.90 8.14 16.60
CA LEU A 239 -1.34 8.68 17.90
C LEU A 239 -1.62 10.18 17.82
N THR A 240 -0.81 10.93 17.08
CA THR A 240 -1.01 12.38 16.87
C THR A 240 -2.35 12.65 16.17
N CYS A 241 -2.69 11.90 15.14
CA CYS A 241 -3.98 12.00 14.47
C CYS A 241 -5.14 11.67 15.43
N PHE A 242 -5.06 10.60 16.23
CA PHE A 242 -6.12 10.28 17.21
C PHE A 242 -6.29 11.35 18.29
N ARG A 243 -5.19 11.93 18.79
CA ARG A 243 -5.25 13.07 19.72
C ARG A 243 -5.92 14.28 19.09
N ARG A 244 -5.64 14.58 17.82
CA ARG A 244 -6.30 15.68 17.09
C ARG A 244 -7.78 15.41 16.89
N ALA A 245 -8.16 14.19 16.51
CA ALA A 245 -9.57 13.81 16.42
C ALA A 245 -10.31 14.08 17.75
N ARG A 246 -9.74 13.63 18.87
CA ARG A 246 -10.32 13.86 20.21
C ARG A 246 -10.30 15.34 20.64
N ALA A 247 -9.36 16.14 20.13
CA ALA A 247 -9.31 17.59 20.37
C ALA A 247 -10.38 18.35 19.57
N CYS A 248 -10.70 17.90 18.35
CA CYS A 248 -11.79 18.42 17.55
C CYS A 248 -13.16 18.11 18.18
N ASP A 249 -13.36 16.85 18.61
CA ASP A 249 -14.57 16.41 19.32
C ASP A 249 -14.20 15.41 20.43
N PRO A 250 -14.33 15.79 21.72
CA PRO A 250 -14.06 14.89 22.84
C PRO A 250 -14.97 13.65 22.90
N SER A 251 -16.10 13.65 22.19
CA SER A 251 -17.06 12.53 22.16
C SER A 251 -16.81 11.54 21.02
N VAL A 252 -15.85 11.81 20.14
CA VAL A 252 -15.53 10.93 19.01
C VAL A 252 -15.11 9.54 19.50
N THR A 253 -15.77 8.49 18.99
CA THR A 253 -15.39 7.11 19.30
C THR A 253 -14.08 6.77 18.60
N LEU A 254 -13.06 6.40 19.37
CA LEU A 254 -11.74 6.00 18.87
C LEU A 254 -11.46 4.52 19.18
N PRO A 255 -10.54 3.88 18.45
CA PRO A 255 -10.16 2.48 18.70
C PRO A 255 -9.20 2.41 19.90
N GLU A 256 -9.76 2.46 21.11
CA GLU A 256 -8.94 2.58 22.34
C GLU A 256 -7.99 1.40 22.55
N ASP A 257 -8.40 0.18 22.17
CA ASP A 257 -7.55 -1.00 22.29
C ASP A 257 -6.32 -0.90 21.39
N GLU A 258 -6.50 -0.48 20.13
CA GLU A 258 -5.39 -0.24 19.20
C GLU A 258 -4.51 0.94 19.62
N ILE A 259 -5.09 1.99 20.20
CA ILE A 259 -4.32 3.12 20.73
C ILE A 259 -3.40 2.65 21.86
N ALA A 260 -3.94 1.88 22.82
CA ALA A 260 -3.18 1.35 23.94
C ALA A 260 -2.05 0.41 23.47
N GLU A 261 -2.32 -0.44 22.47
CA GLU A 261 -1.32 -1.32 21.88
C GLU A 261 -0.21 -0.55 21.18
N ILE A 262 -0.54 0.51 20.42
CA ILE A 262 0.45 1.39 19.78
C ILE A 262 1.33 2.08 20.83
N GLU A 263 0.73 2.57 21.92
CA GLU A 263 1.47 3.18 23.03
C GLU A 263 2.42 2.17 23.68
N GLN A 264 1.97 0.93 23.90
CA GLN A 264 2.81 -0.14 24.43
C GLN A 264 3.99 -0.48 23.50
N LEU A 265 3.75 -0.65 22.19
CA LEU A 265 4.79 -0.93 21.20
C LEU A 265 5.84 0.19 21.09
N LEU A 266 5.48 1.42 21.47
CA LEU A 266 6.41 2.55 21.49
C LEU A 266 7.28 2.59 22.77
N THR A 267 6.80 2.01 23.88
CA THR A 267 7.47 2.05 25.19
C THR A 267 8.21 0.78 25.58
N GLU A 268 7.73 -0.39 25.15
CA GLU A 268 8.19 -1.71 25.60
C GLU A 268 8.56 -2.61 24.41
N TYR A 269 9.39 -3.62 24.69
CA TYR A 269 9.49 -4.78 23.80
C TYR A 269 8.27 -5.66 24.08
N ALA A 270 7.21 -5.51 23.27
CA ALA A 270 6.07 -6.40 23.32
C ALA A 270 6.24 -7.46 22.22
N GLU A 271 6.20 -8.73 22.59
CA GLU A 271 6.10 -9.81 21.61
C GLU A 271 4.75 -9.71 20.89
N CYS A 272 4.77 -9.87 19.56
CA CYS A 272 3.55 -9.88 18.77
C CYS A 272 2.72 -11.12 19.12
N ASP A 273 1.45 -10.93 19.50
CA ASP A 273 0.53 -12.04 19.75
C ASP A 273 0.06 -12.66 18.41
N GLU A 274 0.76 -13.71 17.98
CA GLU A 274 0.45 -14.42 16.75
C GLU A 274 -0.97 -15.02 16.73
N THR A 275 -1.63 -15.20 17.89
CA THR A 275 -3.01 -15.73 17.95
C THR A 275 -4.04 -14.76 17.38
N LEU A 276 -3.71 -13.47 17.29
CA LEU A 276 -4.57 -12.43 16.70
C LEU A 276 -4.48 -12.40 15.17
N ALA A 277 -3.57 -13.16 14.55
CA ALA A 277 -3.33 -13.13 13.11
C ALA A 277 -4.51 -13.62 12.24
N SER A 278 -5.59 -14.12 12.84
CA SER A 278 -6.83 -14.49 12.13
C SER A 278 -8.04 -13.62 12.45
N ASP A 279 -7.93 -12.68 13.39
CA ASP A 279 -9.06 -11.85 13.82
C ASP A 279 -9.26 -10.65 12.89
N THR A 280 -10.32 -10.70 12.08
CA THR A 280 -10.68 -9.64 11.14
C THR A 280 -11.39 -8.45 11.78
N SER A 281 -11.72 -8.54 13.08
CA SER A 281 -12.32 -7.43 13.83
C SER A 281 -11.29 -6.40 14.28
N ARG A 282 -10.01 -6.80 14.38
CA ARG A 282 -8.88 -5.93 14.72
C ARG A 282 -8.46 -5.10 13.51
N ILE A 283 -7.99 -3.88 13.78
CA ILE A 283 -7.48 -2.99 12.73
C ILE A 283 -6.06 -3.42 12.35
N GLY A 284 -5.80 -3.57 11.05
CA GLY A 284 -4.43 -3.78 10.51
C GLY A 284 -4.30 -4.96 9.57
N PHE A 285 -4.00 -4.74 8.29
CA PHE A 285 -3.80 -5.85 7.34
C PHE A 285 -2.51 -6.63 7.63
N LEU A 286 -1.49 -5.95 8.14
CA LEU A 286 -0.19 -6.54 8.45
C LEU A 286 -0.18 -7.36 9.75
N ARG A 287 -1.31 -7.42 10.48
CA ARG A 287 -1.49 -8.42 11.55
C ARG A 287 -1.64 -9.84 11.02
N HIS A 288 -1.97 -9.99 9.75
CA HIS A 288 -2.22 -11.29 9.14
C HIS A 288 -1.00 -11.81 8.39
N VAL A 289 -1.02 -13.09 8.03
CA VAL A 289 -0.11 -13.60 6.99
C VAL A 289 -0.48 -12.93 5.66
N VAL A 290 0.49 -12.25 5.07
CA VAL A 290 0.32 -11.52 3.82
C VAL A 290 1.14 -12.13 2.70
N ARG A 291 0.71 -11.90 1.47
CA ARG A 291 1.41 -12.32 0.27
C ARG A 291 2.16 -11.15 -0.34
N ARG A 292 3.49 -11.26 -0.36
CA ARG A 292 4.41 -10.27 -0.92
C ARG A 292 4.75 -10.65 -2.37
N ALA A 293 4.74 -9.67 -3.26
CA ALA A 293 5.26 -9.83 -4.60
C ALA A 293 6.79 -9.89 -4.56
N LEU A 294 7.37 -10.73 -5.41
CA LEU A 294 8.80 -10.97 -5.55
C LEU A 294 9.22 -10.73 -7.01
N PRO A 295 10.52 -10.60 -7.30
CA PRO A 295 10.99 -10.42 -8.68
C PRO A 295 10.59 -11.61 -9.55
N GLY A 296 10.52 -11.39 -10.87
CA GLY A 296 10.22 -12.46 -11.82
C GLY A 296 8.78 -13.00 -11.74
N GLN A 297 7.83 -12.21 -11.23
CA GLN A 297 6.42 -12.58 -11.02
C GLN A 297 6.24 -13.75 -10.06
N TRP A 298 7.08 -13.80 -9.02
CA TRP A 298 6.91 -14.71 -7.90
C TRP A 298 6.16 -14.02 -6.76
N SER A 299 5.66 -14.80 -5.82
CA SER A 299 5.12 -14.28 -4.55
C SER A 299 5.31 -15.30 -3.44
N VAL A 300 5.41 -14.83 -2.20
CA VAL A 300 5.55 -15.66 -1.00
C VAL A 300 4.57 -15.18 0.08
N ALA A 301 4.05 -16.11 0.88
CA ALA A 301 3.27 -15.78 2.07
C ALA A 301 4.20 -15.73 3.29
N VAL A 302 4.20 -14.59 3.98
CA VAL A 302 4.97 -14.34 5.20
C VAL A 302 4.10 -13.60 6.20
N PRO A 303 4.36 -13.72 7.51
CA PRO A 303 3.71 -12.87 8.50
C PRO A 303 3.84 -11.38 8.16
N GLY A 304 2.74 -10.64 8.21
CA GLY A 304 2.74 -9.22 7.85
C GLY A 304 3.46 -8.33 8.87
N TRP A 305 3.57 -8.80 10.12
CA TRP A 305 4.21 -8.10 11.23
C TRP A 305 5.73 -8.27 11.25
N TRP A 306 6.26 -9.10 10.36
CA TRP A 306 7.70 -9.18 10.13
C TRP A 306 8.21 -7.95 9.40
N HIS A 307 9.48 -7.65 9.64
CA HIS A 307 10.17 -6.60 8.91
C HIS A 307 10.66 -7.17 7.60
N CYS A 308 10.47 -6.44 6.51
CA CYS A 308 10.96 -6.87 5.21
C CYS A 308 11.68 -5.73 4.50
N ASP A 309 12.68 -6.08 3.72
CA ASP A 309 13.50 -5.16 2.92
C ASP A 309 13.98 -5.84 1.62
N TRP A 310 14.72 -5.09 0.81
CA TRP A 310 15.32 -5.54 -0.43
C TRP A 310 16.85 -5.40 -0.38
N GLU A 311 17.54 -6.50 -0.65
CA GLU A 311 19.01 -6.58 -0.77
C GLU A 311 19.42 -6.69 -2.26
N ASP A 312 20.72 -6.55 -2.52
CA ASP A 312 21.34 -6.77 -3.85
C ASP A 312 20.64 -6.01 -5.00
N ASP A 313 20.59 -4.67 -4.93
CA ASP A 313 19.95 -3.82 -5.96
C ASP A 313 18.49 -4.21 -6.26
N ASN A 314 17.72 -4.56 -5.22
CA ASN A 314 16.33 -5.02 -5.30
C ASN A 314 16.12 -6.36 -6.02
N THR A 315 17.13 -7.23 -6.02
CA THR A 315 17.03 -8.57 -6.62
C THR A 315 16.76 -9.68 -5.60
N THR A 316 17.06 -9.43 -4.32
CA THR A 316 16.82 -10.36 -3.21
C THR A 316 15.83 -9.75 -2.23
N PHE A 317 14.69 -10.40 -2.04
CA PHE A 317 13.73 -10.04 -1.00
C PHE A 317 14.15 -10.67 0.32
N VAL A 318 14.15 -9.90 1.39
CA VAL A 318 14.44 -10.38 2.75
C VAL A 318 13.30 -10.02 3.68
N CYS A 319 12.86 -10.98 4.50
CA CYS A 319 11.90 -10.72 5.54
C CYS A 319 12.25 -11.51 6.81
N TRP A 320 12.21 -10.86 7.97
CA TRP A 320 12.65 -11.44 9.23
C TRP A 320 11.71 -11.09 10.38
N GLY A 321 11.51 -12.09 11.24
CA GLY A 321 11.01 -11.93 12.60
C GLY A 321 12.10 -12.30 13.60
N ASP A 322 11.71 -12.53 14.85
CA ASP A 322 12.64 -12.71 15.96
C ASP A 322 13.56 -13.94 15.81
N ARG A 323 13.03 -15.06 15.30
CA ARG A 323 13.76 -16.35 15.18
C ARG A 323 13.86 -16.92 13.78
N VAL A 324 13.29 -16.24 12.79
CA VAL A 324 13.18 -16.74 11.41
C VAL A 324 13.49 -15.63 10.43
N THR A 325 14.40 -15.90 9.49
CA THR A 325 14.72 -15.02 8.37
C THR A 325 14.51 -15.74 7.05
N VAL A 326 13.78 -15.12 6.14
CA VAL A 326 13.45 -15.63 4.80
C VAL A 326 14.13 -14.74 3.77
N ARG A 327 14.94 -15.34 2.89
CA ARG A 327 15.52 -14.70 1.71
C ARG A 327 15.01 -15.38 0.45
N VAL A 328 14.55 -14.60 -0.52
CA VAL A 328 14.06 -15.12 -1.80
C VAL A 328 14.66 -14.32 -2.95
N SER A 329 15.25 -15.02 -3.90
CA SER A 329 15.73 -14.46 -5.17
C SER A 329 15.14 -15.26 -6.33
N SER A 330 15.10 -14.67 -7.52
CA SER A 330 14.57 -15.36 -8.71
C SER A 330 15.49 -15.20 -9.92
N PHE A 331 15.51 -16.23 -10.77
CA PHE A 331 16.35 -16.28 -11.96
C PHE A 331 15.51 -16.61 -13.20
N VAL A 332 15.90 -16.03 -14.33
CA VAL A 332 15.35 -16.34 -15.65
C VAL A 332 16.48 -16.83 -16.55
N TYR A 333 16.28 -17.99 -17.15
CA TYR A 333 17.19 -18.58 -18.12
C TYR A 333 16.87 -18.07 -19.52
N ASN A 334 17.90 -17.65 -20.25
CA ASN A 334 17.81 -17.43 -21.68
C ASN A 334 18.22 -18.72 -22.42
N ALA A 335 17.34 -19.72 -22.42
CA ALA A 335 17.59 -21.05 -22.98
C ALA A 335 16.69 -21.34 -24.18
N GLU A 336 17.30 -21.86 -25.25
CA GLU A 336 16.63 -22.43 -26.41
C GLU A 336 17.11 -23.87 -26.63
N PRO A 337 16.22 -24.89 -26.60
CA PRO A 337 14.77 -24.78 -26.39
C PRO A 337 14.42 -24.37 -24.94
N LYS A 338 13.19 -23.87 -24.75
CA LYS A 338 12.68 -23.51 -23.42
C LYS A 338 12.72 -24.72 -22.47
N LYS A 339 13.18 -24.50 -21.25
CA LYS A 339 13.11 -25.46 -20.14
C LYS A 339 11.72 -25.43 -19.51
N SER A 340 11.15 -26.61 -19.30
CA SER A 340 9.96 -26.78 -18.46
C SER A 340 10.25 -26.39 -16.99
N PRO A 341 9.22 -26.08 -16.19
CA PRO A 341 9.38 -25.83 -14.76
C PRO A 341 10.18 -26.91 -14.01
N LEU A 342 9.98 -28.18 -14.35
CA LEU A 342 10.67 -29.30 -13.72
C LEU A 342 12.15 -29.38 -14.14
N GLU A 343 12.46 -29.10 -15.40
CA GLU A 343 13.85 -29.04 -15.89
C GLU A 343 14.61 -27.83 -15.32
N ALA A 344 13.89 -26.75 -14.97
CA ALA A 344 14.48 -25.55 -14.39
C ALA A 344 15.03 -25.82 -12.98
N VAL A 345 14.30 -26.52 -12.11
CA VAL A 345 14.73 -26.87 -10.73
C VAL A 345 15.77 -28.00 -10.65
N GLY A 346 16.07 -28.66 -11.77
CA GLY A 346 17.10 -29.69 -11.82
C GLY A 346 16.80 -30.94 -10.98
N LYS A 347 17.86 -31.53 -10.41
CA LYS A 347 17.78 -32.79 -9.66
C LYS A 347 17.72 -32.52 -8.16
N VAL A 348 16.88 -33.29 -7.48
CA VAL A 348 16.83 -33.32 -6.02
C VAL A 348 18.20 -33.75 -5.47
N PRO A 349 18.76 -33.05 -4.47
CA PRO A 349 20.01 -33.45 -3.82
C PRO A 349 19.93 -34.83 -3.16
N LEU A 350 21.09 -35.48 -3.01
CA LEU A 350 21.19 -36.75 -2.29
C LEU A 350 21.08 -36.49 -0.77
N ALA A 351 20.34 -37.35 -0.06
CA ALA A 351 20.05 -37.17 1.36
C ALA A 351 21.27 -37.29 2.29
N GLU A 352 22.42 -37.79 1.80
CA GLU A 352 23.61 -38.06 2.62
C GLU A 352 24.23 -36.79 3.24
N ASP A 353 23.97 -35.61 2.65
CA ASP A 353 24.51 -34.32 3.09
C ASP A 353 23.49 -33.46 3.89
N PHE A 354 22.27 -33.96 4.10
CA PHE A 354 21.17 -33.17 4.68
C PHE A 354 20.45 -33.92 5.80
N LEU A 355 19.88 -33.16 6.73
CA LEU A 355 19.01 -33.73 7.77
C LEU A 355 17.67 -34.15 7.19
N GLU A 356 17.21 -33.42 6.17
CA GLU A 356 16.00 -33.75 5.45
C GLU A 356 16.07 -33.26 4.00
N VAL A 357 15.42 -34.02 3.13
CA VAL A 357 15.17 -33.67 1.73
C VAL A 357 13.68 -33.76 1.48
N ILE A 358 13.06 -32.65 1.09
CA ILE A 358 11.66 -32.55 0.71
C ILE A 358 11.58 -32.51 -0.82
N ASP A 359 11.01 -33.55 -1.42
CA ASP A 359 10.69 -33.61 -2.85
C ASP A 359 9.23 -33.19 -3.06
N ASP A 360 8.99 -32.07 -3.75
CA ASP A 360 7.67 -31.51 -4.04
C ASP A 360 7.56 -31.19 -5.55
N ARG A 361 8.14 -32.06 -6.38
CA ARG A 361 8.17 -31.93 -7.84
C ARG A 361 6.83 -32.19 -8.52
N ASP A 362 5.87 -32.75 -7.78
CA ASP A 362 4.48 -32.93 -8.26
C ASP A 362 3.58 -31.71 -7.95
N ALA A 363 4.06 -30.74 -7.16
CA ALA A 363 3.32 -29.52 -6.88
C ALA A 363 3.33 -28.54 -8.06
N ASN A 364 2.49 -27.51 -7.95
CA ASN A 364 2.49 -26.38 -8.88
C ASN A 364 2.70 -25.06 -8.10
N PRO A 365 3.88 -24.43 -8.20
CA PRO A 365 5.04 -24.82 -9.02
C PRO A 365 5.81 -26.02 -8.43
N PRO A 366 6.49 -26.82 -9.28
CA PRO A 366 7.29 -27.97 -8.82
C PRO A 366 8.58 -27.50 -8.16
N GLY A 367 9.09 -28.27 -7.20
CA GLY A 367 10.35 -27.91 -6.53
C GLY A 367 10.85 -28.95 -5.55
N TRP A 368 11.94 -28.61 -4.87
CA TRP A 368 12.48 -29.40 -3.76
C TRP A 368 13.12 -28.46 -2.73
N ALA A 369 13.28 -28.94 -1.50
CA ALA A 369 13.99 -28.22 -0.44
C ALA A 369 14.82 -29.20 0.39
N THR A 370 15.85 -28.69 1.05
CA THR A 370 16.64 -29.43 2.03
C THR A 370 16.70 -28.67 3.33
N ILE A 371 16.86 -29.40 4.43
CA ILE A 371 17.12 -28.84 5.76
C ILE A 371 18.47 -29.34 6.24
N SER A 372 19.31 -28.43 6.72
CA SER A 372 20.61 -28.72 7.32
C SER A 372 20.85 -27.88 8.56
N LEU A 373 21.84 -28.30 9.34
CA LEU A 373 22.47 -27.44 10.35
C LEU A 373 23.58 -26.64 9.66
N ALA A 374 23.60 -25.35 9.91
CA ALA A 374 24.65 -24.44 9.51
C ALA A 374 25.25 -23.80 10.77
N SER A 375 26.45 -23.24 10.64
CA SER A 375 27.10 -22.49 11.71
C SER A 375 27.77 -21.26 11.13
N GLU A 376 27.54 -20.12 11.74
CA GLU A 376 28.19 -18.86 11.39
C GLU A 376 28.73 -18.24 12.69
N GLU A 377 29.98 -17.78 12.68
CA GLU A 377 30.68 -17.24 13.86
C GLU A 377 30.71 -18.12 15.13
N GLY A 378 30.36 -19.41 15.01
CA GLY A 378 30.35 -20.36 16.12
C GLY A 378 28.95 -20.67 16.67
N ASP A 379 27.93 -19.93 16.24
CA ASP A 379 26.54 -20.18 16.59
C ASP A 379 25.88 -21.06 15.53
N GLY A 380 25.25 -22.15 15.99
CA GLY A 380 24.56 -23.10 15.13
C GLY A 380 23.11 -22.66 14.88
N TYR A 381 22.66 -22.77 13.64
CA TYR A 381 21.28 -22.48 13.25
C TYR A 381 20.80 -23.52 12.23
N TRP A 382 19.47 -23.59 12.05
CA TRP A 382 18.87 -24.44 11.04
C TRP A 382 18.65 -23.66 9.75
N LYS A 383 18.90 -24.31 8.63
CA LYS A 383 18.78 -23.71 7.30
C LYS A 383 17.92 -24.59 6.41
N LEU A 384 16.83 -24.03 5.89
CA LEU A 384 16.10 -24.56 4.76
C LEU A 384 16.59 -23.87 3.49
N SER A 385 17.03 -24.64 2.50
CA SER A 385 17.31 -24.14 1.14
C SER A 385 16.45 -24.88 0.13
N GLY A 386 15.74 -24.14 -0.71
CA GLY A 386 14.83 -24.77 -1.66
C GLY A 386 14.66 -23.99 -2.94
N GLU A 387 14.16 -24.69 -3.96
CA GLU A 387 13.92 -24.17 -5.29
C GLU A 387 12.49 -24.46 -5.73
N LYS A 388 11.89 -23.54 -6.48
CA LYS A 388 10.59 -23.71 -7.15
C LYS A 388 10.71 -23.24 -8.61
N GLY A 389 10.22 -24.07 -9.53
CA GLY A 389 10.43 -23.89 -10.97
C GLY A 389 9.28 -23.19 -11.67
N LYS A 390 9.62 -22.45 -12.72
CA LYS A 390 8.69 -21.98 -13.75
C LYS A 390 9.30 -22.19 -15.13
N THR A 391 8.54 -21.94 -16.19
CA THR A 391 9.07 -21.99 -17.54
C THR A 391 10.26 -21.03 -17.66
N ASN A 392 11.41 -21.55 -18.09
CA ASN A 392 12.66 -20.79 -18.21
C ASN A 392 13.09 -20.03 -16.94
N GLY A 393 12.79 -20.52 -15.74
CA GLY A 393 13.29 -19.84 -14.54
C GLY A 393 12.97 -20.57 -13.24
N LEU A 394 13.48 -20.03 -12.15
CA LEU A 394 13.21 -20.55 -10.82
C LEU A 394 13.23 -19.44 -9.77
N ALA A 395 12.66 -19.73 -8.60
CA ALA A 395 12.88 -19.00 -7.36
C ALA A 395 13.73 -19.86 -6.43
N ILE A 396 14.71 -19.24 -5.77
CA ILE A 396 15.52 -19.83 -4.72
C ILE A 396 15.08 -19.20 -3.40
N VAL A 397 14.79 -20.03 -2.41
CA VAL A 397 14.54 -19.58 -1.04
C VAL A 397 15.65 -20.09 -0.12
N THR A 398 16.05 -19.25 0.82
CA THR A 398 16.80 -19.65 2.00
C THR A 398 16.07 -19.16 3.23
N ILE A 399 15.80 -20.06 4.17
CA ILE A 399 15.14 -19.74 5.44
C ILE A 399 16.07 -20.19 6.56
N CYS A 400 16.55 -19.23 7.36
CA CYS A 400 17.34 -19.50 8.55
C CYS A 400 16.44 -19.41 9.77
N PHE A 401 16.57 -20.35 10.70
CA PHE A 401 15.79 -20.37 11.94
C PHE A 401 16.55 -21.00 13.10
N ASP A 402 16.31 -20.51 14.31
CA ASP A 402 17.14 -20.83 15.47
C ASP A 402 16.75 -22.16 16.13
N GLU A 403 15.44 -22.47 16.13
CA GLU A 403 14.89 -23.65 16.81
C GLU A 403 14.21 -24.62 15.86
N ILE A 404 14.40 -25.92 16.07
CA ILE A 404 13.77 -26.96 15.23
C ILE A 404 12.23 -26.91 15.23
N SER A 405 11.61 -26.28 16.24
CA SER A 405 10.16 -26.04 16.27
C SER A 405 9.67 -25.11 15.16
N ASP A 406 10.53 -24.24 14.62
CA ASP A 406 10.18 -23.35 13.51
C ASP A 406 10.30 -24.03 12.13
N ARG A 407 10.67 -25.32 12.10
CA ARG A 407 10.80 -26.11 10.87
C ARG A 407 9.53 -26.12 10.02
N ASP A 408 8.37 -26.38 10.64
CA ASP A 408 7.11 -26.48 9.89
C ASP A 408 6.71 -25.13 9.31
N ARG A 409 6.95 -24.04 10.06
CA ARG A 409 6.77 -22.66 9.58
C ARG A 409 7.67 -22.37 8.37
N ALA A 410 8.96 -22.71 8.44
CA ALA A 410 9.88 -22.54 7.31
C ALA A 410 9.41 -23.33 6.08
N LEU A 411 8.97 -24.57 6.28
CA LEU A 411 8.47 -25.42 5.20
C LEU A 411 7.17 -24.87 4.57
N GLU A 412 6.24 -24.37 5.39
CA GLU A 412 5.03 -23.70 4.92
C GLU A 412 5.33 -22.43 4.13
N THR A 413 6.28 -21.60 4.59
CA THR A 413 6.73 -20.43 3.84
C THR A 413 7.30 -20.80 2.48
N TRP A 414 8.19 -21.81 2.39
CA TRP A 414 8.69 -22.29 1.10
C TRP A 414 7.58 -22.82 0.19
N ARG A 415 6.67 -23.64 0.73
CA ARG A 415 5.51 -24.17 -0.01
C ARG A 415 4.56 -23.08 -0.49
N SER A 416 4.54 -21.92 0.18
CA SER A 416 3.69 -20.81 -0.19
C SER A 416 4.15 -20.05 -1.45
N LEU A 417 5.35 -20.34 -1.96
CA LEU A 417 5.87 -19.76 -3.19
C LEU A 417 4.94 -20.05 -4.36
N MET A 418 4.53 -18.99 -5.04
CA MET A 418 3.66 -19.08 -6.20
C MET A 418 4.21 -18.25 -7.34
N TYR A 419 4.19 -18.80 -8.55
CA TYR A 419 4.35 -18.04 -9.78
C TYR A 419 3.00 -17.41 -10.17
N THR A 420 3.00 -16.10 -10.42
CA THR A 420 1.79 -15.32 -10.74
C THR A 420 1.76 -14.83 -12.18
N GLY A 421 2.77 -15.17 -12.98
CA GLY A 421 2.80 -14.89 -14.41
C GLY A 421 1.83 -15.77 -15.19
N LYS A 422 1.52 -15.36 -16.42
CA LYS A 422 0.90 -16.23 -17.42
C LYS A 422 2.03 -16.89 -18.20
N ASP A 423 2.02 -18.22 -18.29
CA ASP A 423 2.94 -18.97 -19.15
C ASP A 423 2.65 -18.76 -20.65
#